data_AF-A0A8X7TSR5-F1
#
_entry.id   AF-A0A8X7TSR5-F1
#
_cell.length_a   1.000
_cell.length_b   1.000
_cell.length_c   1.000
_cell.angle_alpha   90.00
_cell.angle_beta   90.00
_cell.angle_gamma   90.00
#
_symmetry.space_group_name_H-M   'P 1'
#
loop_
_entity.id
_entity.type
_entity.pdbx_description
1 polymer ?
#
loop_
_entity_poly.entity_id
_entity_poly.type
_entity_poly.pdbx_seq_one_letter_code
_entity_poly.pdbx_strand_id
1 'polypeptide(L)'
;MADQNPSSSVRTRIQRFIEIDNAYGEHFQFRSRAPFKSFDKRLQESRFIFSGTVPPIGGYSRRHHRHEATIGYRSLCLRGFVVQVSLDPRNRLLEDVFRVIDNIGWCYTVLHVNPLCPRVVREFIFNKPFDEDGALIRGFSVEHSFQWKDVVLKQAITHLTGGQCSGWTGFNLNALLNPSQVLYRVCERNWLPGPDSDLMMKKRLRLLYAVSKRKEIDFGQLVYEHVIEMARVTDLETGLIFPNLIYQLLVLQKEVPLLPGDEEPIGRGLPIYGSESGRSERSGPRGRRRLC
;
A
#
# COMPACT_ATOMS: atom_id res chain seq x y z
N MET A 1 27.43 0.70 -42.11
CA MET A 1 26.69 -0.32 -41.35
C MET A 1 27.36 -0.43 -39.99
N ALA A 2 26.71 0.05 -38.93
CA ALA A 2 27.23 -0.01 -37.58
C ALA A 2 26.13 -0.58 -36.69
N ASP A 3 26.30 -1.85 -36.30
CA ASP A 3 25.47 -2.51 -35.29
C ASP A 3 25.73 -1.88 -33.92
N GLN A 4 24.82 -1.04 -33.47
CA GLN A 4 24.76 -0.64 -32.06
C GLN A 4 24.03 -1.73 -31.29
N ASN A 5 24.81 -2.56 -30.60
CA ASN A 5 24.34 -3.61 -29.70
C ASN A 5 23.44 -3.02 -28.58
N PRO A 6 22.13 -3.32 -28.52
CA PRO A 6 21.23 -2.84 -27.46
C PRO A 6 21.59 -3.34 -26.06
N SER A 7 22.37 -4.42 -26.00
CA SER A 7 22.85 -5.11 -24.80
C SER A 7 23.82 -4.26 -23.96
N SER A 8 24.64 -3.41 -24.60
CA SER A 8 25.65 -2.62 -23.87
C SER A 8 25.01 -1.52 -23.01
N SER A 9 23.95 -0.89 -23.52
CA SER A 9 23.17 0.14 -22.82
C SER A 9 22.45 -0.40 -21.58
N VAL A 10 21.94 -1.63 -21.63
CA VAL A 10 21.24 -2.26 -20.49
C VAL A 10 22.21 -2.67 -19.39
N ARG A 11 23.41 -3.16 -19.74
CA ARG A 11 24.48 -3.46 -18.76
C ARG A 11 24.99 -2.20 -18.04
N THR A 12 25.11 -1.06 -18.73
CA THR A 12 25.46 0.21 -18.07
C THR A 12 24.32 0.76 -17.19
N ARG A 13 23.05 0.43 -17.47
CA ARG A 13 21.88 0.87 -16.68
C ARG A 13 21.79 0.19 -15.31
N ILE A 14 22.09 -1.10 -15.24
CA ILE A 14 22.13 -1.84 -13.97
C ILE A 14 23.29 -1.33 -13.11
N GLN A 15 24.44 -1.08 -13.73
CA GLN A 15 25.63 -0.56 -13.05
C GLN A 15 25.37 0.79 -12.36
N ARG A 16 24.60 1.73 -12.95
CA ARG A 16 24.32 3.03 -12.32
C ARG A 16 23.35 3.00 -11.13
N PHE A 17 22.48 2.00 -11.03
CA PHE A 17 21.64 1.82 -9.84
C PHE A 17 22.46 1.17 -8.70
N ILE A 18 23.48 0.39 -9.06
CA ILE A 18 24.42 -0.28 -8.15
C ILE A 18 25.57 0.66 -7.70
N GLU A 19 26.07 1.54 -8.58
CA GLU A 19 27.19 2.46 -8.33
C GLU A 19 26.89 3.55 -7.29
N ILE A 20 25.62 3.70 -6.87
CA ILE A 20 25.26 4.59 -5.75
C ILE A 20 25.44 3.90 -4.38
N ASP A 21 25.72 2.58 -4.32
CA ASP A 21 25.77 1.83 -3.05
C ASP A 21 26.92 0.78 -2.94
N ASN A 22 27.91 0.76 -3.85
CA ASN A 22 29.07 -0.15 -3.79
C ASN A 22 30.15 0.27 -2.78
N ALA A 23 29.79 0.42 -1.50
CA ALA A 23 30.75 0.46 -0.39
C ALA A 23 30.91 -0.91 0.30
N TYR A 24 30.12 -1.93 -0.05
CA TYR A 24 30.20 -3.25 0.57
C TYR A 24 30.06 -4.37 -0.46
N GLY A 25 31.04 -5.27 -0.44
CA GLY A 25 31.37 -6.22 -1.50
C GLY A 25 30.38 -7.36 -1.74
N GLU A 26 30.73 -8.12 -2.78
CA GLU A 26 29.98 -9.24 -3.35
C GLU A 26 29.65 -10.33 -2.30
N HIS A 27 28.44 -10.89 -2.40
CA HIS A 27 27.77 -11.83 -1.48
C HIS A 27 26.84 -11.23 -0.40
N PHE A 28 26.02 -10.24 -0.74
CA PHE A 28 24.96 -9.78 0.15
C PHE A 28 23.67 -10.61 -0.05
N GLN A 29 23.29 -11.39 0.97
CA GLN A 29 21.90 -11.85 1.14
C GLN A 29 21.16 -10.72 1.85
N PHE A 30 20.04 -10.21 1.29
CA PHE A 30 19.18 -9.29 2.04
C PHE A 30 18.78 -9.91 3.39
N ARG A 31 19.32 -9.32 4.46
CA ARG A 31 18.98 -9.62 5.85
C ARG A 31 18.28 -8.38 6.38
N SER A 32 16.95 -8.43 6.52
CA SER A 32 16.20 -7.31 7.10
C SER A 32 16.83 -6.87 8.41
N ARG A 33 16.86 -5.55 8.66
CA ARG A 33 17.44 -4.97 9.87
C ARG A 33 16.73 -5.47 11.15
N ALA A 34 15.50 -5.96 11.04
CA ALA A 34 14.77 -6.60 12.11
C ALA A 34 14.26 -7.98 11.67
N PRO A 35 14.26 -9.01 12.54
CA PRO A 35 13.63 -10.28 12.20
C PRO A 35 12.15 -10.06 11.92
N PHE A 36 11.67 -10.45 10.74
CA PHE A 36 10.24 -10.42 10.44
C PHE A 36 9.47 -11.29 11.45
N LYS A 37 8.44 -10.72 12.05
CA LYS A 37 7.55 -11.37 13.02
C LYS A 37 6.27 -11.81 12.31
N SER A 38 5.83 -13.03 12.56
CA SER A 38 4.53 -13.51 12.08
C SER A 38 3.39 -12.61 12.58
N PHE A 39 2.23 -12.66 11.92
CA PHE A 39 1.04 -11.95 12.39
C PHE A 39 0.69 -12.36 13.84
N ASP A 40 0.71 -13.65 14.17
CA ASP A 40 0.41 -14.12 15.53
C ASP A 40 1.37 -13.57 16.57
N LYS A 41 2.68 -13.52 16.25
CA LYS A 41 3.67 -12.92 17.17
C LYS A 41 3.40 -11.43 17.38
N ARG A 42 3.09 -10.69 16.31
CA ARG A 42 2.71 -9.27 16.41
C ARG A 42 1.43 -9.07 17.20
N LEU A 43 0.45 -9.96 17.04
CA LEU A 43 -0.82 -9.92 17.79
C LEU A 43 -0.60 -10.14 19.28
N GLN A 44 0.27 -11.07 19.66
CA GLN A 44 0.61 -11.26 21.08
C GLN A 44 1.32 -10.02 21.64
N GLU A 45 2.29 -9.46 20.91
CA GLU A 45 3.00 -8.25 21.33
C GLU A 45 2.09 -7.02 21.41
N SER A 46 1.18 -6.83 20.44
CA SER A 46 0.28 -5.68 20.41
C SER A 46 -0.72 -5.69 21.56
N ARG A 47 -1.17 -6.88 22.01
CA ARG A 47 -2.04 -7.01 23.18
C ARG A 47 -1.41 -6.42 24.44
N PHE A 48 -0.09 -6.53 24.62
CA PHE A 48 0.62 -5.90 25.74
C PHE A 48 0.75 -4.37 25.58
N ILE A 49 0.84 -3.88 24.35
CA ILE A 49 0.94 -2.43 24.07
C ILE A 49 -0.41 -1.73 24.30
N PHE A 50 -1.50 -2.40 23.95
CA PHE A 50 -2.85 -1.84 24.02
C PHE A 50 -3.61 -2.18 25.32
N SER A 51 -3.01 -2.92 26.27
CA SER A 51 -3.68 -3.38 27.51
C SER A 51 -4.01 -2.28 28.55
N GLY A 52 -4.10 -1.01 28.15
CA GLY A 52 -4.43 0.09 29.08
C GLY A 52 -4.56 1.49 28.46
N THR A 53 -4.27 1.66 27.17
CA THR A 53 -4.18 2.97 26.49
C THR A 53 -5.31 3.24 25.50
N VAL A 54 -6.01 2.21 25.02
CA VAL A 54 -7.15 2.38 24.11
C VAL A 54 -8.41 2.14 24.92
N PRO A 55 -9.28 3.15 25.10
CA PRO A 55 -10.59 2.92 25.69
C PRO A 55 -11.25 1.76 24.96
N PRO A 56 -11.88 0.80 25.66
CA PRO A 56 -12.59 -0.26 24.98
C PRO A 56 -13.57 0.40 24.02
N ILE A 57 -13.38 0.21 22.70
CA ILE A 57 -14.35 0.64 21.70
C ILE A 57 -15.69 0.15 22.22
N GLY A 58 -16.57 1.11 22.54
CA GLY A 58 -17.81 0.89 23.29
C GLY A 58 -18.53 -0.32 22.72
N GLY A 59 -19.02 -1.18 23.62
CA GLY A 59 -19.44 -2.54 23.31
C GLY A 59 -20.07 -2.67 21.92
N TYR A 60 -19.41 -3.43 21.03
CA TYR A 60 -19.84 -3.78 19.68
C TYR A 60 -21.26 -4.40 19.58
N SER A 61 -22.01 -4.48 20.67
CA SER A 61 -23.40 -4.93 20.75
C SER A 61 -24.41 -3.96 20.12
N ARG A 62 -24.04 -2.71 19.81
CA ARG A 62 -24.88 -1.77 19.05
C ARG A 62 -24.13 -1.22 17.83
N ARG A 63 -23.98 -2.07 16.81
CA ARG A 63 -23.20 -1.81 15.58
C ARG A 63 -23.65 -0.57 14.78
N HIS A 64 -24.90 -0.12 14.95
CA HIS A 64 -25.38 1.19 14.52
C HIS A 64 -26.16 1.83 15.66
N HIS A 65 -25.58 2.83 16.32
CA HIS A 65 -26.29 3.60 17.35
C HIS A 65 -27.29 4.60 16.77
N ARG A 66 -27.18 4.94 15.47
CA ARG A 66 -27.97 5.98 14.80
C ARG A 66 -28.51 5.49 13.46
N HIS A 67 -29.70 5.96 13.07
CA HIS A 67 -30.34 5.64 11.79
C HIS A 67 -29.47 6.01 10.57
N GLU A 68 -28.76 7.14 10.67
CA GLU A 68 -27.76 7.57 9.69
C GLU A 68 -26.68 6.52 9.46
N ALA A 69 -26.32 5.76 10.49
CA ALA A 69 -25.33 4.69 10.41
C ALA A 69 -25.77 3.49 9.61
N THR A 70 -27.05 3.16 9.69
CA THR A 70 -27.64 2.13 8.86
C THR A 70 -27.70 2.55 7.38
N ILE A 71 -28.09 3.79 7.09
CA ILE A 71 -28.18 4.30 5.70
C ILE A 71 -26.80 4.33 5.06
N GLY A 72 -25.81 4.86 5.75
CA GLY A 72 -24.49 4.98 5.17
C GLY A 72 -23.72 3.65 5.09
N TYR A 73 -23.94 2.71 6.03
CA TYR A 73 -23.47 1.33 5.86
C TYR A 73 -24.02 0.70 4.57
N ARG A 74 -25.32 0.89 4.27
CA ARG A 74 -25.92 0.40 3.02
C ARG A 74 -25.25 1.00 1.79
N SER A 75 -24.90 2.29 1.82
CA SER A 75 -24.15 2.94 0.73
C SER A 75 -22.75 2.31 0.56
N LEU A 76 -22.04 2.02 1.64
CA LEU A 76 -20.73 1.35 1.57
C LEU A 76 -20.82 -0.09 1.05
N CYS A 77 -21.96 -0.78 1.25
CA CYS A 77 -22.18 -2.13 0.72
C CYS A 77 -22.19 -2.18 -0.80
N LEU A 78 -22.50 -1.06 -1.47
CA LEU A 78 -22.48 -0.95 -2.93
C LEU A 78 -21.07 -0.73 -3.48
N ARG A 79 -20.12 -0.36 -2.62
CA ARG A 79 -18.73 -0.06 -3.01
C ARG A 79 -17.86 -1.31 -2.93
N GLY A 80 -17.03 -1.53 -3.94
CA GLY A 80 -16.01 -2.58 -3.95
C GLY A 80 -14.85 -2.27 -3.00
N PHE A 81 -13.95 -3.24 -2.81
CA PHE A 81 -12.72 -3.07 -2.02
C PHE A 81 -11.48 -2.99 -2.91
N VAL A 82 -10.58 -2.07 -2.59
CA VAL A 82 -9.22 -2.06 -3.16
C VAL A 82 -8.34 -2.99 -2.32
N VAL A 83 -8.33 -4.27 -2.68
CA VAL A 83 -7.51 -5.29 -2.00
C VAL A 83 -6.03 -4.98 -2.17
N GLN A 84 -5.29 -5.07 -1.06
CA GLN A 84 -3.85 -4.83 -1.02
C GLN A 84 -3.08 -5.98 -1.70
N VAL A 85 -1.92 -5.65 -2.29
CA VAL A 85 -1.00 -6.62 -2.89
C VAL A 85 -0.03 -7.17 -1.87
N SER A 86 0.49 -8.38 -2.12
CA SER A 86 1.57 -8.96 -1.32
C SER A 86 2.80 -9.24 -2.18
N LEU A 87 3.97 -9.18 -1.54
CA LEU A 87 5.25 -9.54 -2.15
C LEU A 87 5.78 -10.81 -1.48
N ASP A 88 6.27 -11.78 -2.26
CA ASP A 88 6.93 -12.98 -1.71
C ASP A 88 8.38 -12.66 -1.34
N PRO A 89 8.76 -12.68 -0.04
CA PRO A 89 10.14 -12.42 0.39
C PRO A 89 11.15 -13.44 -0.13
N ARG A 90 10.70 -14.60 -0.61
CA ARG A 90 11.57 -15.64 -1.19
C ARG A 90 11.90 -15.37 -2.66
N ASN A 91 11.18 -14.44 -3.30
CA ASN A 91 11.43 -14.09 -4.69
C ASN A 91 12.64 -13.16 -4.80
N ARG A 92 13.77 -13.71 -5.26
CA ARG A 92 15.03 -12.96 -5.44
C ARG A 92 14.92 -11.77 -6.40
N LEU A 93 13.97 -11.80 -7.35
CA LEU A 93 13.74 -10.67 -8.26
C LEU A 93 13.19 -9.43 -7.55
N LEU A 94 12.72 -9.59 -6.31
CA LEU A 94 12.17 -8.51 -5.49
C LEU A 94 13.16 -8.00 -4.43
N GLU A 95 14.41 -8.46 -4.43
CA GLU A 95 15.39 -8.10 -3.40
C GLU A 95 15.63 -6.58 -3.31
N ASP A 96 15.79 -5.91 -4.46
CA ASP A 96 15.91 -4.45 -4.52
C ASP A 96 14.66 -3.73 -4.00
N VAL A 97 13.49 -4.28 -4.28
CA VAL A 97 12.19 -3.73 -3.83
C VAL A 97 12.08 -3.86 -2.32
N PHE A 98 12.37 -5.03 -1.76
CA PHE A 98 12.36 -5.26 -0.32
C PHE A 98 13.39 -4.39 0.40
N ARG A 99 14.59 -4.20 -0.17
CA ARG A 99 15.59 -3.30 0.40
C ARG A 99 15.07 -1.88 0.52
N VAL A 100 14.40 -1.35 -0.51
CA VAL A 100 13.81 0.00 -0.45
C VAL A 100 12.71 0.09 0.63
N ILE A 101 11.83 -0.91 0.69
CA ILE A 101 10.70 -0.93 1.64
C ILE A 101 11.18 -1.11 3.09
N ASP A 102 12.19 -1.96 3.34
CA ASP A 102 12.75 -2.23 4.68
C ASP A 102 13.47 -1.01 5.24
N ASN A 103 14.18 -0.26 4.39
CA ASN A 103 14.89 0.95 4.78
C ASN A 103 13.99 2.03 5.37
N ILE A 104 12.70 2.04 5.02
CA ILE A 104 11.69 2.97 5.56
C ILE A 104 10.75 2.29 6.57
N GLY A 105 11.00 1.03 6.92
CA GLY A 105 10.21 0.27 7.91
C GLY A 105 8.83 -0.18 7.43
N TRP A 106 8.56 -0.21 6.12
CA TRP A 106 7.21 -0.46 5.58
C TRP A 106 6.96 -1.92 5.16
N CYS A 107 7.83 -2.86 5.52
CA CYS A 107 7.73 -4.26 5.05
C CYS A 107 6.42 -4.96 5.40
N TYR A 108 5.83 -4.66 6.56
CA TYR A 108 4.55 -5.25 6.95
C TYR A 108 3.37 -4.80 6.09
N THR A 109 3.52 -3.71 5.32
CA THR A 109 2.52 -3.29 4.34
C THR A 109 2.41 -4.24 3.15
N VAL A 110 3.40 -5.12 2.92
CA VAL A 110 3.46 -6.03 1.76
C VAL A 110 3.65 -7.52 2.10
N LEU A 111 4.13 -7.86 3.30
CA LEU A 111 4.42 -9.25 3.67
C LEU A 111 3.24 -10.01 4.27
N HIS A 112 2.40 -9.34 5.06
CA HIS A 112 1.34 -9.97 5.85
C HIS A 112 -0.03 -9.39 5.51
N VAL A 113 -0.38 -9.36 4.22
CA VAL A 113 -1.70 -8.92 3.77
C VAL A 113 -2.71 -10.04 4.00
N ASN A 114 -3.25 -10.07 5.21
CA ASN A 114 -4.28 -11.01 5.63
C ASN A 114 -5.66 -10.65 5.04
N PRO A 115 -6.56 -11.63 4.86
CA PRO A 115 -7.95 -11.38 4.51
C PRO A 115 -8.62 -10.36 5.44
N LEU A 116 -9.65 -9.72 4.93
CA LEU A 116 -10.50 -8.78 5.66
C LEU A 116 -11.91 -9.34 5.82
N CYS A 117 -12.59 -9.02 6.92
CA CYS A 117 -14.04 -9.20 7.02
C CYS A 117 -14.74 -7.96 6.45
N PRO A 118 -15.47 -8.08 5.32
CA PRO A 118 -16.09 -6.93 4.64
C PRO A 118 -16.94 -6.05 5.54
N ARG A 119 -17.81 -6.70 6.31
CA ARG A 119 -18.77 -6.05 7.20
C ARG A 119 -18.06 -5.22 8.27
N VAL A 120 -17.07 -5.79 8.95
CA VAL A 120 -16.27 -5.10 9.98
C VAL A 120 -15.61 -3.84 9.41
N VAL A 121 -15.02 -3.93 8.22
CA VAL A 121 -14.35 -2.78 7.59
C VAL A 121 -15.35 -1.67 7.25
N ARG A 122 -16.51 -2.01 6.66
CA ARG A 122 -17.55 -1.03 6.34
C ARG A 122 -18.11 -0.38 7.60
N GLU A 123 -18.36 -1.16 8.65
CA GLU A 123 -18.82 -0.67 9.94
C GLU A 123 -17.79 0.30 10.55
N PHE A 124 -16.50 -0.03 10.51
CA PHE A 124 -15.43 0.86 10.99
C PHE A 124 -15.39 2.19 10.23
N ILE A 125 -15.40 2.15 8.89
CA ILE A 125 -15.38 3.37 8.07
C ILE A 125 -16.60 4.25 8.38
N PHE A 126 -17.78 3.63 8.53
CA PHE A 126 -19.01 4.39 8.73
C PHE A 126 -19.17 4.93 10.14
N ASN A 127 -18.74 4.19 11.17
CA ASN A 127 -18.87 4.62 12.57
C ASN A 127 -17.95 5.80 12.94
N LYS A 128 -17.35 6.46 11.94
CA LYS A 128 -16.52 7.68 12.03
C LYS A 128 -15.69 7.70 13.32
N PRO A 129 -14.65 6.85 13.44
CA PRO A 129 -13.71 6.89 14.55
C PRO A 129 -12.82 8.16 14.55
N PHE A 130 -13.28 9.24 13.92
CA PHE A 130 -12.51 10.41 13.50
C PHE A 130 -12.97 11.70 14.18
N ASP A 131 -13.80 11.57 15.21
CA ASP A 131 -14.00 12.64 16.19
C ASP A 131 -12.66 12.90 16.92
N GLU A 132 -12.52 14.01 17.65
CA GLU A 132 -11.25 14.68 18.06
C GLU A 132 -10.11 13.77 18.56
N ASP A 133 -10.41 12.59 19.10
CA ASP A 133 -9.45 11.59 19.61
C ASP A 133 -8.97 10.55 18.56
N GLY A 134 -8.89 10.90 17.27
CA GLY A 134 -8.59 10.03 16.10
C GLY A 134 -7.27 9.24 16.07
N ALA A 135 -6.91 8.60 17.17
CA ALA A 135 -5.69 7.84 17.45
C ALA A 135 -5.68 6.43 16.83
N LEU A 136 -6.84 5.88 16.47
CA LEU A 136 -6.97 4.47 16.06
C LEU A 136 -6.20 4.12 14.77
N ILE A 137 -6.04 5.06 13.83
CA ILE A 137 -5.27 4.86 12.59
C ILE A 137 -3.90 5.55 12.65
N ARG A 138 -3.72 6.60 13.46
CA ARG A 138 -2.51 7.42 13.45
C ARG A 138 -1.24 6.66 13.84
N GLY A 139 -1.35 5.52 14.54
CA GLY A 139 -0.16 4.81 15.00
C GLY A 139 0.76 5.71 15.83
N PHE A 140 2.04 5.34 15.92
CA PHE A 140 3.06 6.21 16.48
C PHE A 140 3.40 7.30 15.45
N SER A 141 3.05 8.54 15.74
CA SER A 141 3.37 9.67 14.86
C SER A 141 4.88 9.87 14.80
N VAL A 142 5.40 10.14 13.60
CA VAL A 142 6.80 10.52 13.41
C VAL A 142 6.92 12.02 13.64
N GLU A 143 7.82 12.46 14.53
CA GLU A 143 7.98 13.88 14.89
C GLU A 143 8.23 14.79 13.67
N HIS A 144 8.87 14.27 12.62
CA HIS A 144 9.23 15.03 11.42
C HIS A 144 8.96 14.23 10.12
N SER A 145 7.69 14.24 9.67
CA SER A 145 7.31 13.62 8.39
C SER A 145 7.81 14.43 7.18
N PHE A 146 8.49 13.77 6.24
CA PHE A 146 8.97 14.39 5.01
C PHE A 146 7.80 14.83 4.12
N GLN A 147 7.84 16.08 3.65
CA GLN A 147 6.82 16.69 2.79
C GLN A 147 6.91 16.17 1.35
N TRP A 148 6.60 14.89 1.15
CA TRP A 148 6.70 14.23 -0.15
C TRP A 148 5.77 14.83 -1.21
N LYS A 149 4.66 15.46 -0.80
CA LYS A 149 3.71 16.13 -1.71
C LYS A 149 4.36 17.30 -2.47
N ASP A 150 5.39 17.92 -1.89
CA ASP A 150 6.09 19.09 -2.44
C ASP A 150 7.29 18.72 -3.32
N VAL A 151 7.59 17.43 -3.46
CA VAL A 151 8.66 16.95 -4.34
C VAL A 151 8.41 17.45 -5.77
N VAL A 152 9.45 18.05 -6.36
CA VAL A 152 9.40 18.51 -7.75
C VAL A 152 9.22 17.29 -8.67
N LEU A 153 8.08 17.24 -9.38
CA LEU A 153 7.70 16.08 -10.20
C LEU A 153 8.77 15.71 -11.24
N LYS A 154 9.42 16.71 -11.84
CA LYS A 154 10.53 16.51 -12.78
C LYS A 154 11.66 15.71 -12.15
N GLN A 155 12.07 16.07 -10.94
CA GLN A 155 13.12 15.37 -10.18
C GLN A 155 12.72 13.93 -9.88
N ALA A 156 11.46 13.70 -9.46
CA ALA A 156 10.93 12.37 -9.20
C ALA A 156 10.99 11.47 -10.45
N ILE A 157 10.49 11.96 -11.58
CA ILE A 157 10.46 11.19 -12.84
C ILE A 157 11.88 10.89 -13.32
N THR A 158 12.76 11.89 -13.36
CA THR A 158 14.15 11.68 -13.80
C THR A 158 14.87 10.66 -12.92
N HIS A 159 14.64 10.68 -11.60
CA HIS A 159 15.22 9.69 -10.71
C HIS A 159 14.66 8.28 -10.95
N LEU A 160 13.33 8.13 -10.97
CA LEU A 160 12.68 6.82 -11.04
C LEU A 160 12.82 6.13 -12.41
N THR A 161 13.15 6.88 -13.46
CA THR A 161 13.40 6.39 -14.82
C THR A 161 14.89 6.28 -15.16
N GLY A 162 15.79 6.55 -14.20
CA GLY A 162 17.24 6.56 -14.45
C GLY A 162 17.68 7.58 -15.51
N GLY A 163 16.93 8.69 -15.65
CA GLY A 163 17.18 9.74 -16.62
C GLY A 163 16.52 9.57 -17.98
N GLN A 164 15.80 8.46 -18.23
CA GLN A 164 15.10 8.25 -19.51
C GLN A 164 14.02 9.31 -19.78
N CYS A 165 13.36 9.80 -18.73
CA CYS A 165 12.39 10.88 -18.82
C CYS A 165 12.87 12.11 -18.04
N SER A 166 12.80 13.28 -18.68
CA SER A 166 13.20 14.58 -18.09
C SER A 166 12.01 15.38 -17.54
N GLY A 167 10.83 14.77 -17.41
CA GLY A 167 9.61 15.42 -16.93
C GLY A 167 8.35 14.62 -17.24
N TRP A 168 7.19 15.23 -17.02
CA TRP A 168 5.88 14.60 -17.26
C TRP A 168 5.59 14.36 -18.74
N THR A 169 5.98 15.31 -19.60
CA THR A 169 5.78 15.19 -21.05
C THR A 169 6.56 14.01 -21.61
N GLY A 170 5.87 13.05 -22.24
CA GLY A 170 6.48 11.83 -22.78
C GLY A 170 6.78 10.74 -21.74
N PHE A 171 6.44 10.97 -20.46
CA PHE A 171 6.55 9.94 -19.43
C PHE A 171 5.53 8.82 -19.65
N ASN A 172 5.95 7.57 -19.43
CA ASN A 172 5.07 6.42 -19.30
C ASN A 172 5.60 5.51 -18.18
N LEU A 173 4.71 4.70 -17.59
CA LEU A 173 5.09 3.80 -16.48
C LEU A 173 6.12 2.74 -16.88
N ASN A 174 6.20 2.38 -18.17
CA ASN A 174 7.17 1.41 -18.66
C ASN A 174 8.60 1.97 -18.70
N ALA A 175 8.76 3.30 -18.62
CA ALA A 175 10.06 3.96 -18.51
C ALA A 175 10.65 3.91 -17.09
N LEU A 176 9.87 3.49 -16.10
CA LEU A 176 10.37 3.28 -14.74
C LEU A 176 11.38 2.14 -14.70
N LEU A 177 12.40 2.27 -13.85
CA LEU A 177 13.31 1.17 -13.54
C LEU A 177 12.54 -0.02 -12.92
N ASN A 178 13.03 -1.25 -13.10
CA ASN A 178 12.34 -2.46 -12.65
C ASN A 178 11.88 -2.42 -11.17
N PRO A 179 12.72 -2.01 -10.19
CA PRO A 179 12.25 -1.88 -8.81
C PRO A 179 11.15 -0.82 -8.66
N SER A 180 11.26 0.30 -9.37
CA SER A 180 10.27 1.38 -9.37
C SER A 180 8.93 0.96 -9.98
N GLN A 181 8.91 0.06 -10.97
CA GLN A 181 7.67 -0.48 -11.53
C GLN A 181 6.91 -1.32 -10.49
N VAL A 182 7.62 -2.20 -9.78
CA VAL A 182 7.00 -3.01 -8.71
C VAL A 182 6.54 -2.12 -7.56
N LEU A 183 7.40 -1.19 -7.11
CA LEU A 183 7.05 -0.23 -6.07
C LEU A 183 5.84 0.63 -6.47
N TYR A 184 5.69 0.98 -7.75
CA TYR A 184 4.51 1.69 -8.23
C TYR A 184 3.22 0.89 -8.05
N ARG A 185 3.24 -0.42 -8.37
CA ARG A 185 2.08 -1.30 -8.12
C ARG A 185 1.78 -1.46 -6.63
N VAL A 186 2.81 -1.56 -5.80
CA VAL A 186 2.65 -1.55 -4.34
C VAL A 186 2.05 -0.23 -3.88
N CYS A 187 2.55 0.90 -4.36
CA CYS A 187 2.06 2.23 -4.02
C CYS A 187 0.58 2.38 -4.42
N GLU A 188 0.19 1.95 -5.61
CA GLU A 188 -1.19 1.99 -6.12
C GLU A 188 -2.20 1.18 -5.32
N ARG A 189 -1.77 0.19 -4.53
CA ARG A 189 -2.69 -0.70 -3.81
C ARG A 189 -2.55 -0.59 -2.29
N ASN A 190 -1.34 -0.36 -1.80
CA ASN A 190 -1.01 -0.50 -0.37
C ASN A 190 -0.68 0.82 0.31
N TRP A 191 -0.24 1.84 -0.44
CA TRP A 191 0.21 3.10 0.17
C TRP A 191 -0.66 4.28 -0.25
N LEU A 192 -0.95 4.42 -1.55
CA LEU A 192 -1.75 5.52 -2.10
C LEU A 192 -2.74 5.01 -3.16
N PRO A 193 -3.73 4.18 -2.76
CA PRO A 193 -4.78 3.69 -3.64
C PRO A 193 -5.68 4.81 -4.14
N GLY A 194 -6.30 4.65 -5.31
CA GLY A 194 -7.12 5.70 -5.89
C GLY A 194 -7.29 5.54 -7.39
N PRO A 195 -8.05 6.44 -8.02
CA PRO A 195 -8.35 6.35 -9.45
C PRO A 195 -7.09 6.51 -10.30
N ASP A 196 -7.12 5.90 -11.48
CA ASP A 196 -6.07 6.01 -12.49
C ASP A 196 -6.16 7.36 -13.22
N SER A 197 -5.85 8.42 -12.50
CA SER A 197 -5.79 9.79 -13.00
C SER A 197 -4.36 10.33 -12.99
N ASP A 198 -4.06 11.24 -13.91
CA ASP A 198 -2.78 11.97 -13.95
C ASP A 198 -2.39 12.56 -12.60
N LEU A 199 -3.35 13.14 -11.88
CA LEU A 199 -3.12 13.71 -10.56
C LEU A 199 -2.60 12.64 -9.58
N MET A 200 -3.20 11.45 -9.60
CA MET A 200 -2.83 10.36 -8.70
C MET A 200 -1.54 9.68 -9.08
N MET A 201 -1.31 9.48 -10.38
CA MET A 201 -0.01 9.05 -10.88
C MET A 201 1.10 9.99 -10.42
N LYS A 202 0.90 11.31 -10.53
CA LYS A 202 1.87 12.33 -10.07
C LYS A 202 2.09 12.27 -8.55
N LYS A 203 1.05 12.06 -7.74
CA LYS A 203 1.21 11.87 -6.28
C LYS A 203 2.02 10.59 -5.99
N ARG A 204 1.69 9.47 -6.64
CA ARG A 204 2.39 8.18 -6.48
C ARG A 204 3.87 8.31 -6.84
N LEU A 205 4.21 8.97 -7.95
CA LEU A 205 5.61 9.19 -8.35
C LEU A 205 6.40 10.02 -7.34
N ARG A 206 5.79 11.04 -6.74
CA ARG A 206 6.43 11.83 -5.67
C ARG A 206 6.68 11.01 -4.41
N LEU A 207 5.69 10.21 -4.00
CA LEU A 207 5.83 9.30 -2.86
C LEU A 207 6.94 8.27 -3.11
N LEU A 208 6.95 7.64 -4.29
CA LEU A 208 7.99 6.70 -4.70
C LEU A 208 9.39 7.32 -4.69
N TYR A 209 9.51 8.57 -5.15
CA TYR A 209 10.79 9.27 -5.07
C TYR A 209 11.25 9.42 -3.62
N ALA A 210 10.37 9.85 -2.71
CA ALA A 210 10.70 10.00 -1.30
C ALA A 210 11.09 8.65 -0.66
N VAL A 211 10.34 7.58 -0.96
CA VAL A 211 10.62 6.20 -0.54
C VAL A 211 11.99 5.72 -1.06
N SER A 212 12.28 5.89 -2.35
CA SER A 212 13.57 5.52 -2.94
C SER A 212 14.75 6.32 -2.38
N LYS A 213 14.49 7.55 -1.92
CA LYS A 213 15.47 8.40 -1.23
C LYS A 213 15.54 8.16 0.28
N ARG A 214 14.88 7.12 0.80
CA ARG A 214 14.87 6.73 2.21
C ARG A 214 14.42 7.89 3.12
N LYS A 215 13.47 8.70 2.65
CA LYS A 215 12.90 9.78 3.45
C LYS A 215 11.91 9.20 4.46
N GLU A 216 11.97 9.70 5.69
CA GLU A 216 11.02 9.34 6.74
C GLU A 216 9.66 9.92 6.42
N ILE A 217 8.65 9.05 6.29
CA ILE A 217 7.28 9.44 5.98
C ILE A 217 6.40 8.77 7.02
N ASP A 218 5.59 9.58 7.69
CA ASP A 218 4.57 9.08 8.61
C ASP A 218 3.50 8.33 7.82
N PHE A 219 3.62 6.99 7.80
CA PHE A 219 2.66 6.12 7.12
C PHE A 219 1.28 6.15 7.76
N GLY A 220 1.22 6.28 9.09
CA GLY A 220 -0.04 6.35 9.84
C GLY A 220 -0.82 7.61 9.47
N GLN A 221 -0.15 8.76 9.43
CA GLN A 221 -0.73 10.02 8.95
C GLN A 221 -1.17 9.92 7.49
N LEU A 222 -0.34 9.34 6.62
CA LEU A 222 -0.65 9.17 5.20
C LEU A 222 -1.92 8.32 5.00
N VAL A 223 -2.05 7.19 5.69
CA VAL A 223 -3.24 6.33 5.66
C VAL A 223 -4.45 7.07 6.24
N TYR A 224 -4.28 7.74 7.39
CA TYR A 224 -5.36 8.50 8.04
C TYR A 224 -5.94 9.56 7.12
N GLU A 225 -5.11 10.45 6.57
CA GLU A 225 -5.55 11.53 5.67
C GLU A 225 -6.34 10.97 4.49
N HIS A 226 -5.86 9.87 3.93
CA HIS A 226 -6.45 9.27 2.74
C HIS A 226 -7.76 8.54 3.04
N VAL A 227 -7.88 7.87 4.19
CA VAL A 227 -9.14 7.28 4.66
C VAL A 227 -10.18 8.37 4.95
N ILE A 228 -9.78 9.49 5.56
CA ILE A 228 -10.67 10.63 5.79
C ILE A 228 -11.18 11.21 4.47
N GLU A 229 -10.29 11.40 3.49
CA GLU A 229 -10.66 11.90 2.17
C GLU A 229 -11.65 10.94 1.49
N MET A 230 -11.37 9.63 1.49
CA MET A 230 -12.25 8.62 0.91
C MET A 230 -13.61 8.53 1.63
N ALA A 231 -13.66 8.68 2.95
CA ALA A 231 -14.90 8.64 3.72
C ALA A 231 -15.82 9.84 3.42
N ARG A 232 -15.28 10.93 2.86
CA ARG A 232 -16.07 12.08 2.37
C ARG A 232 -16.63 11.88 0.96
N VAL A 233 -16.13 10.90 0.22
CA VAL A 233 -16.57 10.60 -1.15
C VAL A 233 -17.80 9.69 -1.11
N THR A 234 -18.88 10.14 -1.77
CA THR A 234 -20.15 9.40 -1.90
C THR A 234 -20.29 8.64 -3.22
N ASP A 235 -19.31 8.74 -4.11
CA ASP A 235 -19.28 8.01 -5.38
C ASP A 235 -19.19 6.49 -5.15
N LEU A 236 -20.12 5.76 -5.76
CA LEU A 236 -20.26 4.31 -5.62
C LEU A 236 -19.18 3.54 -6.40
N GLU A 237 -18.63 4.13 -7.46
CA GLU A 237 -17.57 3.52 -8.27
C GLU A 237 -16.20 3.58 -7.57
N THR A 238 -16.05 4.48 -6.60
CA THR A 238 -14.82 4.61 -5.81
C THR A 238 -14.72 3.47 -4.79
N GLY A 239 -13.77 2.56 -4.98
CA GLY A 239 -13.53 1.46 -4.03
C GLY A 239 -13.09 1.91 -2.64
N LEU A 240 -13.39 1.10 -1.62
CA LEU A 240 -12.94 1.28 -0.24
C LEU A 240 -11.46 0.90 -0.12
N ILE A 241 -10.66 1.81 0.40
CA ILE A 241 -9.20 1.73 0.45
C ILE A 241 -8.70 1.18 1.79
N PHE A 242 -7.49 0.59 1.77
CA PHE A 242 -6.82 -0.03 2.92
C PHE A 242 -7.66 -1.03 3.74
N PRO A 243 -8.52 -1.85 3.12
CA PRO A 243 -9.46 -2.66 3.87
C PRO A 243 -8.75 -3.78 4.67
N ASN A 244 -7.66 -4.34 4.13
CA ASN A 244 -6.83 -5.32 4.83
C ASN A 244 -6.11 -4.70 6.03
N LEU A 245 -5.52 -3.51 5.85
CA LEU A 245 -4.84 -2.77 6.91
C LEU A 245 -5.81 -2.38 8.03
N ILE A 246 -6.98 -1.82 7.70
CA ILE A 246 -8.01 -1.45 8.67
C ILE A 246 -8.41 -2.68 9.50
N TYR A 247 -8.76 -3.79 8.84
CA TYR A 247 -9.17 -4.99 9.55
C TYR A 247 -8.05 -5.55 10.45
N GLN A 248 -6.81 -5.59 9.94
CA GLN A 248 -5.67 -6.07 10.73
C GLN A 248 -5.38 -5.17 11.93
N LEU A 249 -5.45 -3.84 11.79
CA LEU A 249 -5.27 -2.92 12.89
C LEU A 249 -6.32 -3.14 13.97
N LEU A 250 -7.58 -3.33 13.59
CA LEU A 250 -8.65 -3.65 14.53
C LEU A 250 -8.37 -4.94 15.31
N VAL A 251 -7.98 -6.01 14.61
CA VAL A 251 -7.64 -7.30 15.23
C VAL A 251 -6.42 -7.19 16.14
N LEU A 252 -5.41 -6.40 15.77
CA LEU A 252 -4.21 -6.17 16.58
C LEU A 252 -4.50 -5.37 17.86
N GLN A 253 -5.48 -4.45 17.80
CA GLN A 253 -5.90 -3.64 18.94
C GLN A 253 -6.78 -4.43 19.91
N LYS A 254 -7.74 -5.20 19.38
CA LYS A 254 -8.67 -5.99 20.19
C LYS A 254 -9.21 -7.17 19.38
N GLU A 255 -9.61 -8.22 20.08
CA GLU A 255 -10.38 -9.29 19.45
C GLU A 255 -11.68 -8.75 18.83
N VAL A 256 -11.85 -8.97 17.53
CA VAL A 256 -13.05 -8.60 16.78
C VAL A 256 -13.92 -9.86 16.63
N PRO A 257 -14.98 -10.03 17.43
CA PRO A 257 -15.83 -11.20 17.33
C PRO A 257 -16.60 -11.18 16.00
N LEU A 258 -16.54 -12.30 15.28
CA LEU A 258 -17.43 -12.54 14.15
C LEU A 258 -18.84 -12.82 14.68
N LEU A 259 -19.84 -12.13 14.13
CA LEU A 259 -21.24 -12.29 14.50
C LEU A 259 -22.02 -13.02 13.40
N PRO A 260 -23.19 -13.60 13.73
CA PRO A 260 -24.10 -14.14 12.74
C PRO A 260 -24.41 -13.13 11.62
N GLY A 261 -24.25 -13.56 10.37
CA GLY A 261 -24.43 -12.73 9.18
C GLY A 261 -23.23 -11.86 8.81
N ASP A 262 -22.06 -12.04 9.45
CA ASP A 262 -20.81 -11.50 8.90
C ASP A 262 -20.42 -12.28 7.63
N GLU A 263 -19.95 -11.54 6.61
CA GLU A 263 -19.47 -12.12 5.36
C GLU A 263 -18.16 -12.89 5.60
N GLU A 264 -17.97 -13.98 4.84
CA GLU A 264 -16.72 -14.73 4.81
C GLU A 264 -15.52 -13.80 4.54
N PRO A 265 -14.36 -14.02 5.20
CA PRO A 265 -13.18 -13.21 4.95
C PRO A 265 -12.73 -13.29 3.48
N ILE A 266 -12.50 -12.12 2.87
CA ILE A 266 -12.06 -11.99 1.46
C ILE A 266 -10.74 -11.25 1.33
N GLY A 267 -10.21 -11.20 0.10
CA GLY A 267 -9.11 -10.31 -0.23
C GLY A 267 -7.76 -10.75 0.35
N ARG A 268 -7.40 -12.03 0.21
CA ARG A 268 -5.99 -12.45 0.39
C ARG A 268 -5.10 -11.59 -0.50
N GLY A 269 -3.93 -11.19 0.01
CA GLY A 269 -3.02 -10.30 -0.69
C GLY A 269 -2.72 -10.78 -2.12
N LEU A 270 -2.95 -9.93 -3.11
CA LEU A 270 -2.71 -10.27 -4.52
C LEU A 270 -1.19 -10.34 -4.77
N PRO A 271 -0.63 -11.48 -5.20
CA PRO A 271 0.81 -11.59 -5.38
C PRO A 271 1.28 -10.74 -6.57
N ILE A 272 2.38 -10.00 -6.39
CA ILE A 272 3.12 -9.40 -7.51
C ILE A 272 4.35 -10.24 -7.77
N TYR A 273 4.42 -10.80 -8.97
CA TYR A 273 5.64 -11.41 -9.51
C TYR A 273 6.50 -10.30 -10.14
N GLY A 274 7.81 -10.31 -9.89
CA GLY A 274 8.76 -9.39 -10.51
C GLY A 274 8.59 -9.40 -12.04
N SER A 275 8.81 -8.25 -12.69
CA SER A 275 8.58 -8.07 -14.13
C SER A 275 9.33 -9.13 -14.95
N GLU A 276 8.61 -10.18 -15.37
CA GLU A 276 9.05 -11.02 -16.48
C GLU A 276 8.95 -10.17 -17.73
N SER A 277 10.09 -9.94 -18.37
CA SER A 277 10.18 -9.25 -19.64
C SER A 277 9.21 -9.86 -20.67
N GLY A 278 8.12 -9.13 -20.92
CA GLY A 278 7.33 -9.15 -22.15
C GLY A 278 6.98 -10.51 -22.75
N ARG A 279 5.99 -11.21 -22.20
CA ARG A 279 5.12 -12.10 -22.99
C ARG A 279 3.67 -12.02 -22.51
N SER A 280 2.86 -11.30 -23.28
CA SER A 280 1.43 -11.48 -23.53
C SER A 280 0.56 -12.08 -22.41
N GLU A 281 -0.11 -11.22 -21.67
CA GLU A 281 -1.49 -11.47 -21.20
C GLU A 281 -2.44 -10.44 -21.80
N ARG A 282 -2.58 -10.46 -23.14
CA ARG A 282 -3.88 -10.14 -23.72
C ARG A 282 -4.72 -11.40 -23.58
N SER A 283 -5.65 -11.40 -22.62
CA SER A 283 -6.97 -12.06 -22.65
C SER A 283 -7.43 -12.42 -21.23
N GLY A 284 -8.25 -11.56 -20.63
CA GLY A 284 -9.08 -11.88 -19.46
C GLY A 284 -10.55 -11.55 -19.77
N PRO A 285 -11.54 -12.37 -19.39
CA PRO A 285 -12.86 -12.35 -19.99
C PRO A 285 -13.71 -11.18 -19.47
N ARG A 286 -14.34 -10.46 -20.41
CA ARG A 286 -15.48 -9.58 -20.12
C ARG A 286 -16.67 -10.42 -19.67
N GLY A 287 -16.78 -10.66 -18.37
CA GLY A 287 -17.96 -11.26 -17.75
C GLY A 287 -18.98 -10.20 -17.33
N ARG A 288 -19.74 -9.65 -18.28
CA ARG A 288 -21.06 -9.05 -17.97
C ARG A 288 -21.98 -10.20 -17.55
N ARG A 289 -22.40 -10.25 -16.29
CA ARG A 289 -23.66 -10.94 -15.92
C ARG A 289 -24.66 -9.87 -15.54
N ARG A 290 -25.61 -9.64 -16.46
CA ARG A 290 -26.93 -9.13 -16.11
C ARG A 290 -27.62 -10.23 -15.31
N LEU A 291 -28.16 -9.90 -14.15
CA LEU A 291 -29.17 -10.73 -13.50
C LEU A 291 -30.51 -10.01 -13.71
N CYS A 292 -31.46 -10.78 -14.23
CA CYS A 292 -32.89 -10.51 -14.18
C CYS A 292 -33.36 -10.37 -12.73
#